data_AF-A0A3B9DVH4-F1
#
_entry.id   AF-A0A3B9DVH4-F1
#
_cell.length_a   1.000
_cell.length_b   1.000
_cell.length_c   1.000
_cell.angle_alpha   90.00
_cell.angle_beta   90.00
_cell.angle_gamma   90.00
#
_symmetry.space_group_name_H-M   'P 1'
#
loop_
_entity.id
_entity.type
_entity.pdbx_description
1 polymer ?
#
loop_
_entity_poly.entity_id
_entity_poly.type
_entity_poly.pdbx_seq_one_letter_code
_entity_poly.pdbx_strand_id
1 'polypeptide(L)'
;MKRIIWDEEEAALLVDTYRRIEATPSQKNELLHQLSDVLRKKAISKGLEIDERFRNFNGMKFQYELLRYLMTDGEQGLPGNVAKTIAEMAEIYRSEPEKFEIILHRIG
;
A
#
# COMPACT_ATOMS: atom_id res chain seq x y z
N MET A 1 -6.79 19.98 6.71
CA MET A 1 -7.41 18.77 6.13
C MET A 1 -7.30 17.63 7.14
N LYS A 2 -8.38 16.91 7.45
CA LYS A 2 -8.31 15.74 8.35
C LYS A 2 -7.49 14.62 7.69
N ARG A 3 -6.70 13.89 8.46
CA ARG A 3 -5.93 12.74 7.96
C ARG A 3 -6.90 11.66 7.49
N ILE A 4 -6.86 11.32 6.20
CA ILE A 4 -7.61 10.19 5.66
C ILE A 4 -6.89 8.91 6.10
N ILE A 5 -7.63 8.03 6.78
CA ILE A 5 -7.13 6.76 7.30
C ILE A 5 -7.05 5.75 6.14
N TRP A 6 -6.08 4.84 6.19
CA TRP A 6 -6.01 3.72 5.25
C TRP A 6 -7.20 2.78 5.46
N ASP A 7 -7.93 2.51 4.38
CA ASP A 7 -8.91 1.42 4.35
C ASP A 7 -8.24 0.07 3.99
N GLU A 8 -8.99 -1.02 4.13
CA GLU A 8 -8.53 -2.38 3.88
C GLU A 8 -8.10 -2.60 2.43
N GLU A 9 -8.83 -2.01 1.47
CA GLU A 9 -8.53 -2.14 0.04
C GLU A 9 -7.22 -1.41 -0.31
N GLU A 10 -7.04 -0.19 0.21
CA GLU A 10 -5.81 0.57 0.03
C GLU A 10 -4.61 -0.18 0.62
N ALA A 11 -4.77 -0.77 1.82
CA ALA A 11 -3.73 -1.55 2.47
C ALA A 11 -3.37 -2.80 1.66
N ALA A 12 -4.36 -3.56 1.18
CA ALA A 12 -4.15 -4.74 0.37
C ALA A 12 -3.41 -4.42 -0.95
N LEU A 13 -3.79 -3.34 -1.64
CA LEU A 13 -3.11 -2.89 -2.86
C LEU A 13 -1.66 -2.46 -2.60
N LEU A 14 -1.37 -1.84 -1.45
CA LEU A 14 0.01 -1.51 -1.08
C LEU A 14 0.84 -2.77 -0.81
N VAL A 15 0.29 -3.77 -0.11
CA VAL A 15 0.99 -5.04 0.15
C VAL A 15 1.20 -5.84 -1.14
N ASP A 16 0.21 -5.88 -2.03
CA ASP A 16 0.39 -6.49 -3.36
C ASP A 16 1.45 -5.76 -4.19
N THR A 17 1.45 -4.43 -4.16
CA THR A 17 2.46 -3.61 -4.83
C THR A 17 3.86 -3.92 -4.27
N TYR A 18 4.01 -4.04 -2.95
CA TYR A 18 5.26 -4.46 -2.32
C TYR A 18 5.72 -5.82 -2.85
N ARG A 19 4.83 -6.83 -2.84
CA ARG A 19 5.10 -8.18 -3.36
C ARG A 19 5.60 -8.15 -4.81
N ARG A 20 4.94 -7.36 -5.66
CA ARG A 20 5.32 -7.18 -7.07
C ARG A 20 6.66 -6.48 -7.23
N ILE A 21 6.96 -5.46 -6.40
CA ILE A 21 8.24 -4.76 -6.43
C ILE A 21 9.38 -5.69 -6.01
N GLU A 22 9.21 -6.50 -4.97
CA GLU A 22 10.27 -7.45 -4.58
C GLU A 22 10.51 -8.52 -5.66
N ALA A 23 9.48 -8.91 -6.43
CA ALA A 23 9.63 -9.78 -7.59
C ALA A 23 10.29 -9.09 -8.81
N THR A 24 10.04 -7.79 -9.00
CA THR A 24 10.59 -7.00 -10.12
C THR A 24 11.13 -5.62 -9.66
N PRO A 25 12.29 -5.55 -8.98
CA PRO A 25 12.77 -4.31 -8.37
C PRO A 25 13.01 -3.16 -9.36
N SER A 26 13.34 -3.47 -10.62
CA SER A 26 13.54 -2.49 -11.69
C SER A 26 12.26 -1.70 -12.01
N GLN A 27 11.08 -2.25 -11.72
CA GLN A 27 9.78 -1.61 -11.96
C GLN A 27 9.24 -0.83 -10.76
N LYS A 28 10.03 -0.67 -9.68
CA LYS A 28 9.60 -0.03 -8.44
C LYS A 28 8.85 1.29 -8.63
N ASN A 29 9.44 2.23 -9.37
CA ASN A 29 8.82 3.54 -9.55
C ASN A 29 7.53 3.45 -10.38
N GLU A 30 7.51 2.61 -11.41
CA GLU A 30 6.34 2.40 -12.25
C GLU A 30 5.17 1.82 -11.44
N LEU A 31 5.41 0.79 -10.64
CA LEU A 31 4.41 0.14 -9.79
C LEU A 31 3.85 1.10 -8.73
N LEU A 32 4.71 1.94 -8.12
CA LEU A 32 4.26 2.95 -7.15
C LEU A 32 3.46 4.09 -7.80
N HIS A 33 3.77 4.45 -9.04
CA HIS A 33 2.95 5.39 -9.82
C HIS A 33 1.58 4.80 -10.13
N GLN A 34 1.53 3.55 -10.61
CA GLN A 34 0.28 2.84 -10.86
C GLN A 34 -0.58 2.75 -9.60
N LEU A 35 0.01 2.40 -8.45
CA LEU A 35 -0.69 2.38 -7.16
C LEU A 35 -1.28 3.75 -6.82
N SER A 36 -0.47 4.81 -6.88
CA SER A 36 -0.94 6.19 -6.65
C SER A 36 -2.15 6.54 -7.52
N ASP A 37 -2.10 6.22 -8.82
CA ASP A 37 -3.18 6.50 -9.75
C ASP A 37 -4.45 5.70 -9.43
N VAL A 38 -4.32 4.42 -9.10
CA VAL A 38 -5.45 3.57 -8.70
C VAL A 38 -6.13 4.12 -7.45
N LEU A 39 -5.36 4.43 -6.39
CA LEU A 39 -5.92 4.92 -5.13
C LEU A 39 -6.61 6.27 -5.29
N ARG A 40 -6.01 7.19 -6.06
CA ARG A 40 -6.57 8.52 -6.33
C ARG A 40 -7.85 8.42 -7.16
N LYS A 41 -7.88 7.59 -8.21
CA LYS A 41 -9.10 7.34 -9.01
C LYS A 41 -10.22 6.73 -8.16
N LYS A 42 -9.90 5.75 -7.31
CA LYS A 42 -10.88 5.14 -6.40
C LYS A 42 -11.46 6.17 -5.43
N ALA A 43 -10.63 7.02 -4.82
CA ALA A 43 -11.10 8.08 -3.93
C ALA A 43 -12.07 9.04 -4.63
N ILE A 44 -11.73 9.50 -5.83
CA ILE A 44 -12.60 10.36 -6.65
C ILE A 44 -13.91 9.64 -6.98
N SER A 45 -13.87 8.36 -7.37
CA SER A 45 -15.06 7.57 -7.68
C SER A 45 -15.99 7.37 -6.46
N LYS A 46 -15.43 7.38 -5.24
CA LYS A 46 -16.17 7.35 -3.97
C LYS A 46 -16.70 8.75 -3.57
N GLY A 47 -16.53 9.77 -4.42
CA GLY A 47 -16.98 11.14 -4.17
C GLY A 47 -16.10 11.94 -3.20
N LEU A 48 -14.87 11.49 -2.93
CA LEU A 48 -13.94 12.21 -2.07
C LEU A 48 -13.26 13.35 -2.83
N GLU A 49 -13.28 14.55 -2.24
CA GLU A 49 -12.38 15.63 -2.65
C GLU A 49 -10.97 15.35 -2.15
N ILE A 50 -10.02 15.20 -3.08
CA ILE A 50 -8.62 14.92 -2.77
C ILE A 50 -7.73 16.06 -3.24
N ASP A 51 -6.65 16.32 -2.51
CA ASP A 51 -5.62 17.27 -2.90
C ASP A 51 -4.43 16.57 -3.58
N GLU A 52 -3.38 17.33 -3.89
CA GLU A 52 -2.12 16.83 -4.45
C GLU A 52 -1.34 15.90 -3.49
N ARG A 53 -1.66 15.91 -2.19
CA ARG A 53 -0.94 15.16 -1.15
C ARG A 53 -1.55 13.79 -0.93
N PHE A 54 -2.85 13.63 -1.17
CA PHE A 54 -3.55 12.36 -0.99
C PHE A 54 -2.95 11.26 -1.87
N ARG A 55 -2.37 10.23 -1.24
CA ARG A 55 -1.88 9.00 -1.88
C ARG A 55 -1.00 9.24 -3.12
N ASN A 56 -0.28 10.36 -3.17
CA ASN A 56 0.57 10.67 -4.31
C ASN A 56 1.80 9.76 -4.35
N PHE A 57 2.54 9.79 -5.46
CA PHE A 57 3.74 8.98 -5.65
C PHE A 57 4.74 9.04 -4.48
N ASN A 58 5.04 10.25 -3.98
CA ASN A 58 5.97 10.41 -2.86
C ASN A 58 5.43 9.75 -1.58
N GLY A 59 4.13 9.87 -1.33
CA GLY A 59 3.43 9.18 -0.26
C GLY A 59 3.48 7.65 -0.41
N MET A 60 3.28 7.13 -1.62
CA MET A 60 3.36 5.68 -1.90
C MET A 60 4.77 5.16 -1.71
N LYS A 61 5.78 5.87 -2.20
CA LYS A 61 7.19 5.52 -1.98
C LYS A 61 7.52 5.47 -0.49
N PHE A 62 7.13 6.49 0.28
CA PHE A 62 7.36 6.51 1.72
C PHE A 62 6.69 5.33 2.42
N GLN A 63 5.44 5.01 2.06
CA GLN A 63 4.68 3.92 2.68
C GLN A 63 5.23 2.54 2.29
N TYR A 64 5.73 2.38 1.06
CA TYR A 64 6.48 1.20 0.65
C TYR A 64 7.74 1.01 1.48
N GLU A 65 8.54 2.06 1.74
CA GLU A 65 9.76 1.91 2.53
C GLU A 65 9.46 1.53 4.00
N LEU A 66 8.38 2.08 4.58
CA LEU A 66 7.93 1.69 5.92
C LEU A 66 7.45 0.22 5.95
N LEU A 67 6.69 -0.18 4.94
CA LEU A 67 6.23 -1.56 4.81
C LEU A 67 7.41 -2.51 4.59
N ARG A 68 8.39 -2.15 3.77
CA ARG A 68 9.60 -2.95 3.52
C ARG A 68 10.40 -3.18 4.80
N TYR A 69 10.50 -2.16 5.66
CA TYR A 69 11.11 -2.29 6.97
C TYR A 69 10.37 -3.29 7.85
N LEU A 70 9.03 -3.21 7.88
CA LEU A 70 8.19 -4.18 8.59
C LEU A 70 8.29 -5.60 8.01
N MET A 71 8.40 -5.74 6.69
CA MET A 71 8.40 -7.04 6.00
C MET A 71 9.75 -7.75 6.02
N THR A 72 10.83 -7.02 6.31
CA THR A 72 12.20 -7.55 6.37
C THR A 72 12.74 -7.56 7.80
N ASP A 73 11.84 -7.53 8.80
CA ASP A 73 12.19 -7.52 10.23
C ASP A 73 13.25 -6.45 10.60
N GLY A 74 13.19 -5.31 9.91
CA GLY A 74 14.06 -4.15 10.13
C GLY A 74 15.36 -4.13 9.33
N GLU A 75 15.61 -5.11 8.44
CA GLU A 75 16.84 -5.15 7.65
C GLU A 75 16.88 -4.11 6.52
N GLN A 76 15.75 -3.83 5.88
CA GLN A 76 15.70 -2.97 4.69
C GLN A 76 14.51 -2.02 4.69
N GLY A 77 14.69 -0.81 4.16
CA GLY A 77 13.63 0.20 4.09
C GLY A 77 13.82 1.31 5.11
N LEU A 78 12.73 1.96 5.51
CA LEU A 78 12.78 3.07 6.46
C LEU A 78 12.11 2.70 7.79
N PRO A 79 12.77 2.91 8.94
CA PRO A 79 12.16 2.71 10.25
C PRO A 79 11.05 3.75 10.48
N GLY A 80 9.97 3.35 11.12
CA GLY A 80 8.90 4.26 11.50
C GLY A 80 7.55 3.58 11.73
N ASN A 81 6.56 4.39 12.10
CA ASN A 81 5.20 3.89 12.35
C ASN A 81 4.45 3.68 11.03
N VAL A 82 4.11 2.43 10.73
CA VAL A 82 3.16 2.09 9.68
C VAL A 82 1.73 2.25 10.21
N ALA A 83 0.76 2.55 9.34
CA ALA A 83 -0.63 2.61 9.76
C ALA A 83 -1.12 1.23 10.20
N LYS A 84 -1.91 1.16 11.28
CA LYS A 84 -2.41 -0.11 11.84
C LYS A 84 -3.03 -1.04 10.77
N THR A 85 -3.89 -0.51 9.90
CA THR A 85 -4.50 -1.27 8.79
C THR A 85 -3.46 -1.90 7.85
N ILE A 86 -2.35 -1.21 7.58
CA ILE A 86 -1.26 -1.75 6.75
C ILE A 86 -0.53 -2.87 7.49
N ALA A 87 -0.24 -2.68 8.79
CA ALA A 87 0.43 -3.70 9.59
C ALA A 87 -0.42 -4.99 9.69
N GLU A 88 -1.73 -4.84 9.90
CA GLU A 88 -2.67 -5.96 9.93
C GLU A 88 -2.73 -6.68 8.57
N MET A 89 -2.79 -5.94 7.47
CA MET A 89 -2.77 -6.54 6.12
C MET A 89 -1.45 -7.24 5.80
N ALA A 90 -0.32 -6.68 6.23
CA ALA A 90 0.99 -7.31 6.09
C ALA A 90 1.07 -8.63 6.87
N GLU A 91 0.46 -8.67 8.06
CA GLU A 91 0.37 -9.90 8.85
C GLU A 91 -0.53 -10.95 8.19
N ILE A 92 -1.69 -10.56 7.66
CA ILE A 92 -2.56 -11.46 6.88
C ILE A 92 -1.80 -12.02 5.68
N TYR A 93 -1.06 -11.19 4.95
CA TYR A 93 -0.25 -11.64 3.82
C TYR A 93 0.81 -12.68 4.23
N ARG A 94 1.45 -12.53 5.40
CA ARG A 94 2.47 -13.48 5.89
C ARG A 94 1.90 -14.77 6.45
N SER A 95 0.81 -14.68 7.21
CA SER A 95 0.28 -15.79 8.01
C SER A 95 -0.91 -16.52 7.37
N GLU A 96 -1.67 -15.84 6.51
CA GLU A 96 -2.91 -16.31 5.90
C GLU A 96 -2.98 -15.95 4.39
N PRO A 97 -2.05 -16.43 3.54
CA PRO A 97 -1.96 -16.01 2.14
C PRO A 97 -3.24 -16.26 1.34
N GLU A 98 -3.99 -17.34 1.60
CA GLU A 98 -5.29 -17.59 0.95
C GLU A 98 -6.31 -16.50 1.25
N LYS A 99 -6.34 -16.02 2.51
CA LYS A 99 -7.22 -14.93 2.93
C LYS A 99 -6.80 -13.61 2.30
N PHE A 100 -5.50 -13.36 2.20
CA PHE A 100 -4.98 -12.20 1.47
C PHE A 100 -5.46 -12.19 0.02
N GLU A 101 -5.34 -13.32 -0.71
CA GLU A 101 -5.81 -13.43 -2.09
C GLU A 101 -7.34 -13.25 -2.21
N ILE A 102 -8.13 -13.75 -1.25
CA ILE A 102 -9.57 -13.50 -1.20
C ILE A 102 -9.88 -12.01 -1.03
N ILE A 103 -9.15 -11.30 -0.18
CA ILE A 103 -9.30 -9.85 0.00
C ILE A 103 -8.94 -9.13 -1.29
N LEU A 104 -7.80 -9.46 -1.89
CA LEU A 104 -7.32 -8.84 -3.12
C LEU A 104 -8.29 -9.03 -4.29
N HIS A 105 -8.84 -10.24 -4.48
CA HIS A 105 -9.82 -10.52 -5.53
C HIS A 105 -11.16 -9.79 -5.37
N ARG A 106 -11.50 -9.31 -4.16
CA ARG A 106 -12.71 -8.49 -3.95
C ARG A 106 -12.53 -7.05 -4.42
N ILE A 107 -11.28 -6.62 -4.61
CA ILE A 107 -10.93 -5.31 -5.14
C ILE A 107 -11.05 -5.42 -6.67
N GLY A 108 -12.25 -5.14 -7.18
CA GLY A 108 -12.61 -5.27 -8.59
C GLY A 108 -11.75 -4.44 -9.55
#